data_AF-A0A5N5GL19-F1
#
_entry.id   AF-A0A5N5GL19-F1
#
_cell.length_a   1.000
_cell.length_b   1.000
_cell.length_c   1.000
_cell.angle_alpha   90.00
_cell.angle_beta   90.00
_cell.angle_gamma   90.00
#
_symmetry.space_group_name_H-M   'P 1'
#
loop_
_entity.id
_entity.type
_entity.pdbx_description
1 polymer ?
#
loop_
_entity_poly.entity_id
_entity_poly.type
_entity_poly.pdbx_seq_one_letter_code
_entity_poly.pdbx_strand_id
1 'polypeptide(L)'
;MVDNIGNNNSSADREGFKYNFTGGSGNVSSDYHHHLHNQEGVIKEQDRLLPIANVGRIMKQILPPNAKISKEAKETMQECVSEFISFVTGEASDKCHKEKRKTVNGDDICWALATLGFDDYAEPLKRYLHRYRELEGEKAAHQGKANSNEEKTEVSPPRTRFPTAAADMSNPPYMERGNSSLSRRF
;
A
#
# COMPACT_ATOMS: atom_id res chain seq x y z
N MET A 1 33.75 -61.69 -13.79
CA MET A 1 34.19 -60.61 -12.88
C MET A 1 33.50 -59.37 -13.40
N VAL A 2 32.24 -59.07 -13.07
CA VAL A 2 31.68 -58.59 -11.78
C VAL A 2 32.64 -57.73 -10.99
N ASP A 3 32.53 -56.41 -11.18
CA ASP A 3 32.91 -55.44 -10.17
C ASP A 3 31.66 -54.69 -9.72
N ASN A 4 31.45 -54.78 -8.41
CA ASN A 4 30.27 -54.44 -7.66
C ASN A 4 30.06 -52.93 -7.52
N ILE A 5 28.77 -52.58 -7.53
CA ILE A 5 28.20 -51.30 -7.15
C ILE A 5 28.48 -51.04 -5.66
N GLY A 6 29.31 -50.04 -5.38
CA GLY A 6 29.44 -49.42 -4.07
C GLY A 6 28.38 -48.34 -3.90
N ASN A 7 27.34 -48.68 -3.14
CA ASN A 7 26.40 -47.73 -2.54
C ASN A 7 27.14 -46.86 -1.51
N ASN A 8 26.98 -45.53 -1.53
CA ASN A 8 27.09 -44.71 -0.33
C ASN A 8 26.36 -43.38 -0.51
N ASN A 9 25.31 -43.26 0.30
CA ASN A 9 24.53 -42.09 0.61
C ASN A 9 25.43 -40.99 1.22
N SER A 10 25.34 -39.76 0.71
CA SER A 10 25.84 -38.56 1.39
C SER A 10 25.02 -37.37 0.91
N SER A 11 23.88 -37.19 1.57
CA SER A 11 23.23 -35.90 1.78
C SER A 11 24.25 -34.82 2.08
N ALA A 12 24.41 -33.87 1.16
CA ALA A 12 25.15 -32.63 1.40
C ALA A 12 24.23 -31.45 1.05
N ASP A 13 23.65 -30.91 2.11
CA ASP A 13 23.54 -29.48 2.39
C ASP A 13 22.87 -28.59 1.34
N ARG A 14 21.55 -28.56 1.43
CA ARG A 14 20.70 -27.49 0.90
C ARG A 14 20.73 -26.32 1.89
N GLU A 15 21.82 -25.55 1.89
CA GLU A 15 21.89 -24.32 2.69
C GLU A 15 20.94 -23.26 2.13
N GLY A 16 20.01 -22.81 2.97
CA GLY A 16 19.03 -21.80 2.66
C GLY A 16 19.67 -20.41 2.50
N PHE A 17 19.27 -19.70 1.45
CA PHE A 17 19.59 -18.29 1.27
C PHE A 17 18.82 -17.45 2.29
N LYS A 18 19.45 -17.23 3.45
CA LYS A 18 18.99 -16.28 4.46
C LYS A 18 19.43 -14.88 4.05
N TYR A 19 18.50 -14.06 3.56
CA TYR A 19 18.78 -12.65 3.26
C TYR A 19 18.99 -11.89 4.58
N ASN A 20 20.21 -11.39 4.79
CA ASN A 20 20.55 -10.55 5.93
C ASN A 20 20.44 -9.07 5.53
N PHE A 21 19.58 -8.32 6.21
CA PHE A 21 19.50 -6.86 6.09
C PHE A 21 20.37 -6.25 7.19
N THR A 22 21.68 -6.07 6.94
CA THR A 22 22.57 -5.37 7.88
C THR A 22 23.17 -4.13 7.22
N GLY A 23 22.61 -2.97 7.54
CA GLY A 23 23.25 -1.68 7.34
C GLY A 23 24.45 -1.55 8.30
N GLY A 24 25.59 -1.11 7.77
CA GLY A 24 26.84 -1.02 8.52
C GLY A 24 26.86 0.07 9.60
N SER A 25 27.65 -0.17 10.64
CA SER A 25 28.33 0.83 11.48
C SER A 25 29.45 0.17 12.28
N GLY A 26 30.56 0.89 12.44
CA GLY A 26 31.87 0.38 12.85
C GLY A 26 32.07 0.05 14.34
N ASN A 27 33.27 -0.49 14.60
CA ASN A 27 33.83 -1.03 15.85
C ASN A 27 33.76 -0.10 17.08
N VAL A 28 33.34 -0.65 18.24
CA VAL A 28 33.90 -0.38 19.59
C VAL A 28 33.79 -1.67 20.44
N SER A 29 34.85 -1.98 21.18
CA SER A 29 35.07 -3.20 21.98
C SER A 29 34.34 -3.27 23.34
N SER A 30 34.29 -4.51 23.85
CA SER A 30 34.19 -5.00 25.25
C SER A 30 32.89 -4.92 26.05
N ASP A 31 32.41 -6.13 26.37
CA ASP A 31 32.00 -6.64 27.69
C ASP A 31 30.85 -5.96 28.45
N TYR A 32 29.61 -6.43 28.22
CA TYR A 32 28.64 -6.71 29.29
C TYR A 32 27.70 -7.86 28.90
N HIS A 33 27.62 -8.84 29.78
CA HIS A 33 26.75 -10.01 29.69
C HIS A 33 25.33 -9.66 30.17
N HIS A 34 24.33 -10.32 29.56
CA HIS A 34 22.95 -10.55 30.05
C HIS A 34 21.84 -9.56 29.61
N HIS A 35 20.82 -10.13 28.93
CA HIS A 35 19.46 -9.61 28.66
C HIS A 35 19.12 -8.88 27.35
N LEU A 36 19.49 -9.42 26.19
CA LEU A 36 18.73 -9.17 24.94
C LEU A 36 18.30 -10.50 24.30
N HIS A 37 17.27 -11.13 24.86
CA HIS A 37 16.51 -12.17 24.18
C HIS A 37 15.03 -11.88 24.37
N ASN A 38 14.56 -10.81 23.76
CA ASN A 38 13.14 -10.64 23.50
C ASN A 38 12.93 -9.69 22.33
N GLN A 39 12.19 -10.19 21.34
CA GLN A 39 11.50 -9.44 20.29
C GLN A 39 12.19 -9.25 18.93
N GLU A 40 12.85 -10.29 18.41
CA GLU A 40 12.52 -10.64 17.02
C GLU A 40 11.14 -11.29 17.08
N GLY A 41 10.09 -10.49 16.84
CA GLY A 41 8.73 -11.00 16.81
C GLY A 41 8.66 -12.19 15.87
N VAL A 42 8.42 -13.38 16.41
CA VAL A 42 8.09 -14.56 15.63
C VAL A 42 6.74 -14.26 14.99
N ILE A 43 6.77 -13.52 13.88
CA ILE A 43 5.65 -13.42 12.95
C ILE A 43 5.37 -14.87 12.59
N LYS A 44 4.21 -15.38 12.99
CA LYS A 44 3.88 -16.77 12.74
C LYS A 44 3.92 -16.94 11.23
N GLU A 45 4.46 -18.06 10.75
CA GLU A 45 4.54 -18.34 9.32
C GLU A 45 3.17 -18.17 8.64
N GLN A 46 2.10 -18.55 9.35
CA GLN A 46 0.71 -18.35 8.94
C GLN A 46 0.33 -16.88 8.69
N ASP A 47 0.92 -15.91 9.41
CA ASP A 47 0.65 -14.48 9.21
C ASP A 47 1.23 -13.96 7.89
N ARG A 48 2.18 -14.70 7.28
CA ARG A 48 2.80 -14.37 5.98
C ARG A 48 2.07 -15.01 4.80
N LEU A 49 1.14 -15.93 5.07
CA LEU A 49 0.41 -16.65 4.04
C LEU A 49 -0.86 -15.88 3.63
N LEU A 50 -1.15 -15.86 2.34
CA LEU A 50 -2.45 -15.35 1.87
C LEU A 50 -3.59 -16.27 2.32
N PRO A 51 -4.81 -15.78 2.56
CA PRO A 51 -5.93 -16.63 2.92
C PRO A 51 -6.15 -17.76 1.91
N ILE A 52 -6.12 -19.01 2.37
CA ILE A 52 -6.22 -20.22 1.52
C ILE A 52 -7.48 -20.21 0.63
N ALA A 53 -8.57 -19.62 1.11
CA ALA A 53 -9.82 -19.48 0.37
C ALA A 53 -9.66 -18.59 -0.88
N ASN A 54 -8.87 -17.52 -0.78
CA ASN A 54 -8.62 -16.61 -1.91
C ASN A 54 -7.73 -17.29 -2.96
N VAL A 55 -6.69 -17.99 -2.52
CA VAL A 55 -5.83 -18.80 -3.41
C VAL A 55 -6.67 -19.84 -4.14
N GLY A 56 -7.47 -20.62 -3.41
CA GLY A 56 -8.34 -21.64 -4.00
C GLY A 56 -9.38 -21.09 -4.98
N ARG A 57 -9.93 -19.88 -4.73
CA ARG A 57 -10.87 -19.23 -5.65
C ARG A 57 -10.20 -18.85 -6.96
N ILE A 58 -9.00 -18.27 -6.92
CA ILE A 58 -8.25 -17.87 -8.12
C ILE A 58 -7.82 -19.09 -8.93
N MET A 59 -7.26 -20.12 -8.28
CA MET A 59 -6.90 -21.37 -8.95
C MET A 59 -8.07 -21.99 -9.71
N LYS A 60 -9.30 -21.86 -9.19
CA LYS A 60 -10.51 -22.40 -9.82
C LYS A 60 -10.93 -21.66 -11.09
N GLN A 61 -10.57 -20.38 -11.26
CA GLN A 61 -11.03 -19.53 -12.38
C GLN A 61 -10.56 -20.05 -13.74
N ILE A 62 -9.41 -20.71 -13.79
CA ILE A 62 -8.84 -21.27 -15.02
C ILE A 62 -9.20 -22.75 -15.23
N LEU A 63 -10.01 -23.34 -14.34
CA LEU A 63 -10.38 -24.75 -14.38
C LEU A 63 -11.85 -24.92 -14.79
N PRO A 64 -12.22 -26.08 -15.37
CA PRO A 64 -13.61 -26.42 -15.63
C PRO A 64 -14.50 -26.31 -14.37
N PRO A 65 -15.80 -25.99 -14.50
CA PRO A 65 -16.70 -25.75 -13.36
C PRO A 65 -16.67 -26.87 -12.31
N ASN A 66 -16.65 -28.13 -12.74
CA ASN A 66 -16.72 -29.30 -11.87
C ASN A 66 -15.36 -29.82 -11.37
N ALA A 67 -14.24 -29.21 -11.80
CA ALA A 67 -12.91 -29.64 -11.38
C ALA A 67 -12.73 -29.49 -9.86
N LYS A 68 -12.08 -30.45 -9.20
CA LYS A 68 -11.74 -30.36 -7.77
C LYS A 68 -10.27 -30.03 -7.61
N ILE A 69 -9.94 -29.24 -6.60
CA ILE A 69 -8.56 -28.93 -6.21
C ILE A 69 -8.34 -29.55 -4.83
N SER A 70 -7.31 -30.40 -4.70
CA SER A 70 -6.98 -31.03 -3.42
C SER A 70 -6.56 -29.98 -2.37
N LYS A 71 -6.57 -30.38 -1.10
CA LYS A 71 -6.10 -29.53 0.00
C LYS A 71 -4.61 -29.20 -0.19
N GLU A 72 -3.79 -30.23 -0.41
CA GLU A 72 -2.34 -30.13 -0.60
C GLU A 72 -1.99 -29.18 -1.75
N ALA A 73 -2.68 -29.26 -2.90
CA ALA A 73 -2.41 -28.36 -4.02
C ALA A 73 -2.69 -26.88 -3.68
N LYS A 74 -3.69 -26.60 -2.83
CA LYS A 74 -3.95 -25.23 -2.38
C LYS A 74 -2.88 -24.75 -1.42
N GLU A 75 -2.41 -25.61 -0.51
CA GLU A 75 -1.34 -25.30 0.45
C GLU A 75 -0.02 -25.05 -0.26
N THR A 76 0.37 -25.91 -1.22
CA THR A 76 1.56 -25.68 -2.06
C THR A 76 1.46 -24.36 -2.82
N MET A 77 0.32 -24.06 -3.45
CA MET A 77 0.17 -22.78 -4.16
C MET A 77 0.16 -21.57 -3.23
N GLN A 78 -0.33 -21.73 -1.99
CA GLN A 78 -0.30 -20.68 -0.96
C GLN A 78 1.14 -20.35 -0.55
N GLU A 79 1.99 -21.37 -0.38
CA GLU A 79 3.42 -21.18 -0.13
C GLU A 79 4.11 -20.53 -1.33
N CYS A 80 3.89 -21.06 -2.54
CA CYS A 80 4.50 -20.54 -3.76
C CYS A 80 4.14 -19.07 -4.03
N VAL A 81 2.89 -18.65 -3.79
CA VAL A 81 2.50 -17.25 -4.02
C VAL A 81 3.11 -16.31 -2.98
N SER A 82 3.24 -16.75 -1.73
CA SER A 82 3.91 -15.97 -0.69
C SER A 82 5.41 -15.81 -0.97
N GLU A 83 6.06 -16.88 -1.46
CA GLU A 83 7.44 -16.82 -1.93
C GLU A 83 7.58 -15.93 -3.16
N PHE A 84 6.66 -16.03 -4.13
CA PHE A 84 6.66 -15.18 -5.33
C PHE A 84 6.57 -13.68 -4.99
N ILE A 85 5.72 -13.30 -4.02
CA ILE A 85 5.66 -11.91 -3.54
C ILE A 85 7.02 -11.50 -2.97
N SER A 86 7.63 -12.33 -2.13
CA SER A 86 8.94 -12.05 -1.52
C SER A 86 10.05 -11.95 -2.56
N PHE A 87 10.01 -12.82 -3.57
CA PHE A 87 10.97 -12.85 -4.67
C PHE A 87 10.92 -11.58 -5.53
N VAL A 88 9.74 -11.21 -6.02
CA VAL A 88 9.56 -10.02 -6.86
C VAL A 88 9.85 -8.74 -6.07
N THR A 89 9.39 -8.66 -4.83
CA THR A 89 9.63 -7.49 -3.97
C THR A 89 11.09 -7.37 -3.56
N GLY A 90 11.80 -8.48 -3.38
CA GLY A 90 13.24 -8.50 -3.17
C GLY A 90 14.01 -7.89 -4.34
N GLU A 91 13.73 -8.34 -5.57
CA GLU A 91 14.37 -7.83 -6.78
C GLU A 91 14.09 -6.33 -7.00
N ALA A 92 12.83 -5.90 -6.80
CA ALA A 92 12.45 -4.49 -6.88
C ALA A 92 13.11 -3.64 -5.79
N SER A 93 13.21 -4.17 -4.57
CA SER A 93 13.90 -3.53 -3.46
C SER A 93 15.38 -3.32 -3.79
N ASP A 94 16.06 -4.32 -4.33
CA ASP A 94 17.48 -4.22 -4.69
C ASP A 94 17.72 -3.13 -5.73
N LYS A 95 16.87 -3.03 -6.76
CA LYS A 95 16.94 -1.90 -7.71
C LYS A 95 16.74 -0.56 -7.03
N CYS A 96 15.69 -0.43 -6.21
CA CYS A 96 15.39 0.80 -5.49
C CYS A 96 16.60 1.27 -4.66
N HIS A 97 17.24 0.35 -3.93
CA HIS A 97 18.42 0.65 -3.12
C HIS A 97 19.65 0.97 -3.96
N LYS A 98 19.89 0.27 -5.09
CA LYS A 98 20.96 0.59 -6.05
C LYS A 98 20.81 2.02 -6.61
N GLU A 99 19.59 2.49 -6.78
CA GLU A 99 19.26 3.87 -7.18
C GLU A 99 19.24 4.88 -6.03
N LYS A 100 19.70 4.48 -4.83
CA LYS A 100 19.75 5.32 -3.61
C LYS A 100 18.37 5.83 -3.15
N ARG A 101 17.29 5.12 -3.51
CA ARG A 101 15.93 5.41 -3.04
C ARG A 101 15.61 4.51 -1.84
N LYS A 102 14.83 5.06 -0.90
CA LYS A 102 14.34 4.34 0.29
C LYS A 102 12.93 3.77 0.14
N THR A 103 12.24 4.14 -0.93
CA THR A 103 10.85 3.78 -1.16
C THR A 103 10.73 3.11 -2.52
N VAL A 104 10.33 1.85 -2.48
CA VAL A 104 9.98 1.07 -3.68
C VAL A 104 8.71 1.66 -4.28
N ASN A 105 8.70 1.87 -5.59
CA ASN A 105 7.55 2.41 -6.32
C ASN A 105 7.02 1.39 -7.36
N GLY A 106 5.95 1.75 -8.07
CA GLY A 106 5.36 0.87 -9.08
C GLY A 106 6.26 0.58 -10.29
N ASP A 107 7.18 1.48 -10.64
CA ASP A 107 8.10 1.29 -11.76
C ASP A 107 9.18 0.24 -11.41
N ASP A 108 9.57 0.15 -10.12
CA ASP A 108 10.46 -0.89 -9.62
C ASP A 108 9.86 -2.28 -9.78
N ILE A 109 8.57 -2.42 -9.46
CA ILE A 109 7.83 -3.68 -9.63
C ILE A 109 7.75 -4.07 -11.10
N CYS A 110 7.41 -3.12 -11.99
CA CYS A 110 7.34 -3.38 -13.43
C CYS A 110 8.69 -3.82 -13.99
N TRP A 111 9.78 -3.19 -13.53
CA TRP A 111 11.13 -3.57 -13.92
C TRP A 111 11.51 -4.95 -13.39
N ALA A 112 11.24 -5.23 -12.12
CA ALA A 112 11.57 -6.52 -11.51
C ALA A 112 10.89 -7.67 -12.27
N LEU A 113 9.60 -7.53 -12.60
CA LEU A 113 8.89 -8.54 -13.39
C LEU A 113 9.54 -8.78 -14.77
N ALA A 114 9.95 -7.73 -15.47
CA ALA A 114 10.65 -7.88 -16.75
C ALA A 114 12.03 -8.56 -16.58
N THR A 115 12.84 -8.13 -15.61
CA THR A 115 14.15 -8.72 -15.33
C THR A 115 14.07 -10.20 -14.95
N LEU A 116 13.00 -10.59 -14.25
CA LEU A 116 12.75 -11.97 -13.83
C LEU A 116 12.12 -12.84 -14.93
N GLY A 117 11.88 -12.29 -16.13
CA GLY A 117 11.34 -13.03 -17.29
C GLY A 117 9.81 -13.15 -17.31
N PHE A 118 9.09 -12.31 -16.55
CA PHE A 118 7.62 -12.23 -16.55
C PHE A 118 7.11 -11.12 -17.47
N ASP A 119 7.67 -10.98 -18.67
CA ASP A 119 7.37 -9.89 -19.61
C ASP A 119 5.88 -9.80 -19.99
N ASP A 120 5.23 -10.97 -20.12
CA ASP A 120 3.79 -11.10 -20.39
C ASP A 120 2.92 -10.43 -19.30
N TYR A 121 3.46 -10.25 -18.09
CA TYR A 121 2.82 -9.56 -16.98
C TYR A 121 3.32 -8.12 -16.79
N ALA A 122 4.60 -7.87 -17.05
CA ALA A 122 5.23 -6.56 -16.88
C ALA A 122 4.56 -5.49 -17.76
N GLU A 123 4.33 -5.79 -19.03
CA GLU A 123 3.76 -4.85 -19.99
C GLU A 123 2.30 -4.46 -19.67
N PRO A 124 1.37 -5.41 -19.41
CA PRO A 124 0.04 -5.06 -18.91
C PRO A 124 0.07 -4.25 -17.61
N LEU A 125 0.96 -4.58 -16.67
CA LEU A 125 1.06 -3.88 -15.40
C LEU A 125 1.52 -2.44 -15.57
N LYS A 126 2.47 -2.18 -16.48
CA LYS A 126 2.93 -0.83 -16.81
C LYS A 126 1.80 0.03 -17.39
N ARG A 127 0.99 -0.53 -18.29
CA ARG A 127 -0.21 0.14 -18.82
C ARG A 127 -1.25 0.43 -17.74
N TYR A 128 -1.41 -0.48 -16.79
CA TYR A 128 -2.29 -0.27 -15.64
C TYR A 128 -1.76 0.86 -14.74
N LEU A 129 -0.47 0.86 -14.41
CA LEU A 129 0.17 1.88 -13.58
C LEU A 129 0.04 3.28 -14.19
N HIS A 130 0.20 3.41 -15.51
CA HIS A 130 -0.03 4.67 -16.22
C HIS A 130 -1.45 5.19 -16.01
N ARG A 131 -2.46 4.36 -16.32
CA ARG A 131 -3.88 4.72 -16.15
C ARG A 131 -4.24 5.04 -14.71
N TYR A 132 -3.66 4.32 -13.75
CA TYR A 132 -3.86 4.60 -12.33
C TYR A 132 -3.35 5.99 -11.95
N ARG A 133 -2.17 6.39 -12.43
CA ARG A 133 -1.58 7.72 -12.20
C ARG A 133 -2.42 8.84 -12.81
N GLU A 134 -2.96 8.63 -14.02
CA GLU A 134 -3.88 9.59 -14.66
C GLU A 134 -5.13 9.83 -13.82
N LEU A 135 -5.79 8.75 -13.38
CA LEU A 135 -7.02 8.82 -12.57
C LEU A 135 -6.79 9.46 -11.19
N GLU A 136 -5.67 9.16 -10.53
CA GLU A 136 -5.32 9.79 -9.25
C GLU A 136 -4.98 11.29 -9.43
N GLY A 137 -4.30 11.64 -10.52
CA GLY A 137 -4.02 13.03 -10.88
C GLY A 137 -5.30 13.83 -11.15
N GLU A 138 -6.28 13.25 -11.84
CA GLU A 138 -7.59 13.85 -12.07
C GLU A 138 -8.33 14.11 -10.76
N LYS A 139 -8.39 13.13 -9.84
CA LYS A 139 -9.04 13.32 -8.53
C LYS A 139 -8.41 14.46 -7.73
N ALA A 140 -7.08 14.55 -7.73
CA ALA A 140 -6.37 15.63 -7.06
C ALA A 140 -6.70 17.01 -7.68
N ALA A 141 -6.81 17.08 -9.01
CA ALA A 141 -7.16 18.32 -9.72
C ALA A 141 -8.62 18.76 -9.48
N HIS A 142 -9.56 17.82 -9.31
CA HIS A 142 -10.97 18.13 -9.03
C HIS A 142 -11.18 18.62 -7.59
N GLN A 143 -10.40 18.13 -6.61
CA GLN A 143 -10.43 18.65 -5.24
C GLN A 143 -9.84 20.07 -5.13
N GLY A 144 -8.79 20.39 -5.90
CA GLY A 144 -8.19 21.74 -5.92
C GLY A 144 -9.10 22.83 -6.49
N LYS A 145 -10.02 22.48 -7.39
CA LYS A 145 -10.98 23.43 -8.01
C LYS A 145 -12.19 23.75 -7.13
N ALA A 146 -12.53 22.89 -6.16
CA ALA A 146 -13.62 23.15 -5.22
C ALA A 146 -13.27 24.22 -4.17
N ASN A 147 -11.99 24.43 -3.89
CA ASN A 147 -11.50 25.40 -2.90
C ASN A 147 -11.18 26.80 -3.46
N SER A 148 -11.37 27.05 -4.77
CA SER A 148 -10.95 28.30 -5.42
C SER A 148 -12.09 29.26 -5.80
N ASN A 149 -13.34 28.96 -5.45
CA ASN A 149 -14.51 29.77 -5.85
C ASN A 149 -15.12 30.66 -4.75
N GLU A 150 -14.46 30.85 -3.60
CA GLU A 150 -14.98 31.66 -2.49
C GLU A 150 -14.09 32.87 -2.13
N GLU A 151 -13.54 33.59 -3.11
CA GLU A 151 -13.05 34.96 -2.83
C GLU A 151 -12.99 35.82 -4.09
N LYS A 152 -13.98 36.71 -4.24
CA LYS A 152 -13.88 38.12 -4.69
C LYS A 152 -15.12 38.58 -5.45
N THR A 153 -16.08 39.11 -4.71
CA THR A 153 -16.86 40.28 -5.15
C THR A 153 -17.15 41.15 -3.93
N GLU A 154 -16.16 41.91 -3.48
CA GLU A 154 -16.39 43.07 -2.63
C GLU A 154 -16.11 44.32 -3.48
N VAL A 155 -17.17 44.90 -4.06
CA VAL A 155 -17.11 46.19 -4.74
C VAL A 155 -17.52 47.25 -3.72
N SER A 156 -16.56 48.03 -3.24
CA SER A 156 -16.78 49.18 -2.36
C SER A 156 -17.54 50.30 -3.08
N PRO A 157 -18.54 50.97 -2.48
CA PRO A 157 -19.12 52.18 -3.06
C PRO A 157 -18.39 53.45 -2.56
N PRO A 158 -18.31 54.53 -3.37
CA PRO A 158 -17.64 55.76 -2.98
C PRO A 158 -18.51 56.65 -2.09
N ARG A 159 -17.84 57.35 -1.15
CA ARG A 159 -18.41 58.36 -0.24
C ARG A 159 -18.93 59.59 -0.99
N THR A 160 -20.10 60.09 -0.57
CA THR A 160 -20.52 61.49 -0.79
C THR A 160 -21.05 62.11 0.51
N ARG A 161 -20.69 63.39 0.72
CA ARG A 161 -20.81 64.21 1.94
C ARG A 161 -22.26 64.68 2.23
N PHE A 162 -22.53 64.90 3.52
CA PHE A 162 -23.77 65.39 4.18
C PHE A 162 -24.25 66.81 3.74
N PRO A 163 -25.47 67.27 4.10
CA PRO A 163 -25.73 67.84 5.45
C PRO A 163 -27.13 67.61 6.11
N THR A 164 -27.11 67.49 7.46
CA THR A 164 -28.03 67.98 8.52
C THR A 164 -29.57 67.80 8.49
N ALA A 165 -30.15 67.16 9.53
CA ALA A 165 -31.00 67.80 10.57
C ALA A 165 -31.69 66.80 11.55
N ALA A 166 -31.50 67.09 12.85
CA ALA A 166 -32.27 66.88 14.10
C ALA A 166 -33.40 65.83 14.31
N ALA A 167 -33.37 65.27 15.54
CA ALA A 167 -34.46 64.77 16.42
C ALA A 167 -35.21 63.48 15.99
N ASP A 168 -35.74 62.59 16.83
CA ASP A 168 -36.12 62.61 18.24
C ASP A 168 -36.16 61.16 18.80
N MET A 169 -36.07 61.03 20.12
CA MET A 169 -36.25 59.82 20.93
C MET A 169 -37.69 59.29 20.89
N SER A 170 -37.88 57.97 20.75
CA SER A 170 -38.86 57.19 21.54
C SER A 170 -38.86 55.71 21.17
N ASN A 171 -38.48 54.88 22.13
CA ASN A 171 -38.94 53.50 22.29
C ASN A 171 -40.10 53.55 23.33
N PRO A 172 -40.89 52.49 23.66
CA PRO A 172 -41.04 51.12 23.14
C PRO A 172 -42.57 50.72 23.11
N PRO A 173 -43.09 49.49 23.41
CA PRO A 173 -42.59 48.10 23.34
C PRO A 173 -43.62 47.07 22.74
N TYR A 174 -43.27 45.76 22.81
CA TYR A 174 -44.10 44.57 23.11
C TYR A 174 -44.44 43.50 22.03
N MET A 175 -44.20 42.25 22.46
CA MET A 175 -44.83 40.93 22.15
C MET A 175 -44.33 40.00 21.02
N GLU A 176 -43.59 38.98 21.48
CA GLU A 176 -43.71 37.53 21.28
C GLU A 176 -44.63 36.94 20.18
N ARG A 177 -44.04 36.03 19.38
CA ARG A 177 -44.44 34.63 19.15
C ARG A 177 -43.39 34.01 18.21
N GLY A 178 -42.80 32.83 18.37
CA GLY A 178 -43.23 31.62 19.06
C GLY A 178 -43.14 30.47 18.04
N ASN A 179 -42.38 29.41 18.40
CA ASN A 179 -42.42 28.04 17.84
C ASN A 179 -41.97 27.86 16.37
N SER A 180 -41.36 26.75 15.93
CA SER A 180 -41.12 25.39 16.45
C SER A 180 -40.17 24.69 15.46
N SER A 181 -39.17 23.92 15.92
CA SER A 181 -39.12 22.44 15.86
C SER A 181 -38.96 21.79 14.47
N LEU A 182 -38.17 20.69 14.49
CA LEU A 182 -37.96 19.62 13.49
C LEU A 182 -36.87 19.90 12.45
N SER A 183 -35.67 19.31 12.52
CA SER A 183 -35.30 17.89 12.56
C SER A 183 -35.78 17.06 11.36
N ARG A 184 -34.82 16.73 10.48
CA ARG A 184 -34.58 15.43 9.79
C ARG A 184 -33.45 15.64 8.76
N ARG A 185 -32.31 14.94 8.86
CA ARG A 185 -32.02 13.62 8.23
C ARG A 185 -32.36 13.63 6.73
N PHE A 186 -31.38 13.55 5.84
CA PHE A 186 -30.57 12.38 5.51
C PHE A 186 -29.13 12.80 5.19
#